data_AF-A0A847MKC3-F1
#
_entry.id   AF-A0A847MKC3-F1
#
_cell.length_a   1.000
_cell.length_b   1.000
_cell.length_c   1.000
_cell.angle_alpha   90.00
_cell.angle_beta   90.00
_cell.angle_gamma   90.00
#
_symmetry.space_group_name_H-M   'P 1'
#
loop_
_entity.id
_entity.type
_entity.pdbx_description
1 polymer ?
#
loop_
_entity_poly.entity_id
_entity_poly.type
_entity_poly.pdbx_seq_one_letter_code
_entity_poly.pdbx_strand_id
1 'polypeptide(L)'
;MQKLRYLHEEVVWIEVPGEVSLAYQFTGCPLRCKGCHSADTWKLGTGKQLSPDYFRQRLVQYQNLITCVLFMGGEWQSEQLLPYLRLAQEANLKTCLYTGLEKEEVPTELLPYLDYLKVGPWIAELGGLDNPNTNQRFIDQRTGAVLNHLFY
;
A
#
# COMPACT_ATOMS: atom_id res chain seq x y z
N MET A 1 3.99 8.16 -20.86
CA MET A 1 3.42 8.06 -19.50
C MET A 1 4.13 6.94 -18.78
N GLN A 2 4.64 7.21 -17.59
CA GLN A 2 5.28 6.21 -16.73
C GLN A 2 4.20 5.20 -16.29
N LYS A 3 4.60 3.96 -16.04
CA LYS A 3 3.68 2.85 -15.73
C LYS A 3 4.07 2.28 -14.38
N LEU A 4 3.08 1.97 -13.54
CA LEU A 4 3.32 1.31 -12.26
C LEU A 4 3.91 -0.09 -12.48
N ARG A 5 4.96 -0.39 -11.72
CA ARG A 5 5.63 -1.70 -11.74
C ARG A 5 5.80 -2.21 -10.33
N TYR A 6 5.49 -3.49 -10.13
CA TYR A 6 5.58 -4.18 -8.85
C TYR A 6 6.63 -5.29 -8.92
N LEU A 7 7.28 -5.57 -7.80
CA LEU A 7 8.23 -6.67 -7.68
C LEU A 7 7.56 -7.90 -7.09
N HIS A 8 6.73 -7.69 -6.06
CA HIS A 8 6.05 -8.75 -5.32
C HIS A 8 4.53 -8.56 -5.42
N GLU A 9 3.84 -9.68 -5.59
CA GLU A 9 2.38 -9.80 -5.53
C GLU A 9 2.05 -11.01 -4.67
N GLU A 10 1.41 -10.80 -3.54
CA GLU A 10 1.19 -11.83 -2.52
C GLU A 10 -0.17 -11.65 -1.85
N VAL A 11 -0.76 -12.74 -1.37
CA VAL A 11 -1.91 -12.66 -0.46
C VAL A 11 -1.37 -12.65 0.96
N VAL A 12 -1.78 -11.67 1.75
CA VAL A 12 -1.27 -11.41 3.10
C VAL A 12 -2.42 -11.19 4.09
N TRP A 13 -2.14 -11.29 5.39
CA TRP A 13 -3.17 -11.31 6.45
C TRP A 13 -2.93 -10.34 7.60
N ILE A 14 -1.70 -9.88 7.82
CA ILE A 14 -1.32 -9.15 9.05
C ILE A 14 -1.19 -7.65 8.75
N GLU A 15 -0.85 -7.30 7.52
CA GLU A 15 -0.55 -5.94 7.06
C GLU A 15 -1.77 -5.03 7.11
N VAL A 16 -2.97 -5.59 6.94
CA VAL A 16 -4.25 -4.88 7.12
C VAL A 16 -5.09 -5.71 8.09
N PRO A 17 -5.00 -5.44 9.41
CA PRO A 17 -5.66 -6.25 10.42
C PRO A 17 -7.16 -6.41 10.15
N GLY A 18 -7.61 -7.66 10.13
CA GLY A 18 -9.00 -8.02 9.83
C GLY A 18 -9.33 -8.19 8.34
N GLU A 19 -8.36 -8.01 7.45
CA GLU A 19 -8.53 -8.17 6.00
C GLU A 19 -7.60 -9.22 5.41
N VAL A 20 -8.12 -10.01 4.46
CA VAL A 20 -7.27 -10.83 3.58
C VAL A 20 -6.91 -9.96 2.38
N SER A 21 -5.65 -9.58 2.28
CA SER A 21 -5.21 -8.53 1.35
C SER A 21 -4.42 -9.09 0.18
N LEU A 22 -4.79 -8.72 -1.05
CA LEU A 22 -3.89 -8.86 -2.20
C LEU A 22 -2.91 -7.68 -2.18
N ALA A 23 -1.67 -7.95 -1.80
CA ALA A 23 -0.63 -6.95 -1.65
C ALA A 23 0.23 -6.84 -2.90
N TYR A 24 0.51 -5.60 -3.30
CA TYR A 24 1.45 -5.24 -4.35
C TYR A 24 2.56 -4.38 -3.77
N GLN A 25 3.81 -4.81 -3.94
CA GLN A 25 4.98 -4.03 -3.57
C GLN A 25 5.57 -3.33 -4.80
N PHE A 26 5.31 -2.04 -4.92
CA PHE A 26 5.71 -1.23 -6.07
C PHE A 26 7.18 -0.80 -6.00
N THR A 27 7.76 -0.66 -7.19
CA THR A 27 9.15 -0.27 -7.41
C THR A 27 9.29 1.22 -7.72
N GLY A 28 10.49 1.75 -7.54
CA GLY A 28 10.82 3.15 -7.80
C GLY A 28 10.72 4.05 -6.58
N CYS A 29 11.18 3.56 -5.42
CA CYS A 29 11.18 4.32 -4.17
C CYS A 29 12.41 5.27 -4.04
N PRO A 30 12.30 6.60 -4.29
CA PRO A 30 13.32 7.60 -3.95
C PRO A 30 13.67 7.78 -2.47
N LEU A 31 12.80 7.44 -1.50
CA LEU A 31 13.02 7.71 -0.07
C LEU A 31 14.24 6.97 0.49
N ARG A 32 14.48 5.74 0.03
CA ARG A 32 15.66 4.92 0.36
C ARG A 32 16.04 4.90 1.85
N CYS A 33 15.02 4.75 2.71
CA CYS A 33 15.21 4.75 4.16
C CYS A 33 16.31 3.76 4.57
N LYS A 34 17.22 4.17 5.46
CA LYS A 34 18.30 3.31 5.94
C LYS A 34 17.74 2.07 6.63
N GLY A 35 18.18 0.89 6.22
CA GLY A 35 17.69 -0.38 6.77
C GLY A 35 16.28 -0.77 6.33
N CYS A 36 15.77 -0.20 5.24
CA CYS A 36 14.47 -0.57 4.68
C CYS A 36 14.42 -2.07 4.32
N HIS A 37 13.37 -2.76 4.77
CA HIS A 37 13.10 -4.15 4.42
C HIS A 37 12.92 -4.36 2.90
N SER A 38 12.36 -3.35 2.23
CA SER A 38 12.02 -3.34 0.81
C SER A 38 13.08 -2.65 -0.05
N ALA A 39 14.36 -2.75 0.30
CA ALA A 39 15.44 -2.06 -0.41
C ALA A 39 15.56 -2.49 -1.89
N ASP A 40 15.10 -3.70 -2.22
CA ASP A 40 15.00 -4.24 -3.57
C ASP A 40 14.03 -3.46 -4.48
N THR A 41 13.09 -2.70 -3.90
CA THR A 41 12.12 -1.89 -4.66
C THR A 41 12.58 -0.46 -4.96
N TRP A 42 13.76 -0.03 -4.48
CA TRP A 42 14.25 1.34 -4.71
C TRP A 42 14.51 1.67 -6.18
N LYS A 43 14.95 0.69 -6.97
CA LYS A 43 15.31 0.93 -8.36
C LYS A 43 14.05 1.12 -9.20
N LEU A 44 13.91 2.30 -9.81
CA LEU A 44 12.83 2.56 -10.74
C LEU A 44 12.96 1.68 -12.00
N GLY A 45 11.82 1.21 -12.51
CA GLY A 45 11.74 0.46 -13.76
C GLY A 45 12.02 -1.04 -13.63
N THR A 46 12.23 -1.56 -12.42
CA THR A 46 12.33 -3.00 -12.16
C THR A 46 10.94 -3.64 -12.03
N GLY A 47 10.91 -4.96 -11.86
CA GLY A 47 9.66 -5.70 -11.67
C GLY A 47 8.78 -5.77 -12.92
N LYS A 48 7.54 -6.21 -12.71
CA LYS A 48 6.52 -6.40 -13.75
C LYS A 48 5.64 -5.17 -13.83
N GLN A 49 5.24 -4.80 -15.04
CA GLN A 49 4.25 -3.74 -15.21
C GLN A 49 2.89 -4.24 -14.73
N LEU A 50 2.22 -3.47 -13.88
CA LEU A 50 0.80 -3.71 -13.61
C LEU A 50 0.00 -3.15 -14.80
N SER A 51 -0.85 -3.97 -15.41
CA SER A 51 -1.83 -3.54 -16.41
C SER A 51 -3.23 -3.64 -15.82
N PRO A 52 -4.19 -2.81 -16.28
CA PRO A 52 -5.58 -2.92 -15.86
C PRO A 52 -6.18 -4.30 -16.10
N ASP A 53 -5.89 -4.93 -17.26
CA ASP A 53 -6.42 -6.25 -17.60
C ASP A 53 -5.90 -7.34 -16.67
N TYR A 54 -4.58 -7.34 -16.40
CA TYR A 54 -3.99 -8.29 -15.47
C TYR A 54 -4.56 -8.07 -14.07
N PHE A 55 -4.63 -6.81 -13.60
CA PHE A 55 -5.20 -6.51 -12.29
C PHE A 55 -6.65 -7.00 -12.18
N ARG A 56 -7.52 -6.71 -13.15
CA ARG A 56 -8.90 -7.23 -13.20
C ARG A 56 -8.93 -8.76 -13.15
N GLN A 57 -8.05 -9.44 -13.89
CA GLN A 57 -7.93 -10.90 -13.85
C GLN A 57 -7.60 -11.40 -12.43
N ARG A 58 -6.70 -10.72 -11.70
CA ARG A 58 -6.38 -11.07 -10.31
C ARG A 58 -7.55 -10.84 -9.36
N LEU A 59 -8.28 -9.73 -9.52
CA LEU A 59 -9.48 -9.47 -8.71
C LEU A 59 -10.55 -10.56 -8.92
N VAL A 60 -10.75 -11.00 -10.17
CA VAL A 60 -11.67 -12.12 -10.47
C VAL A 60 -11.16 -13.44 -9.91
N GLN A 61 -9.86 -13.72 -10.06
CA GLN A 61 -9.27 -14.97 -9.58
C GLN A 61 -9.36 -15.11 -8.05
N TYR A 62 -9.25 -14.01 -7.32
CA TYR A 62 -9.37 -13.99 -5.86
C TYR A 62 -10.75 -13.55 -5.36
N GLN A 63 -11.75 -13.51 -6.24
CA GLN A 63 -13.10 -13.13 -5.85
C GLN A 63 -13.59 -14.01 -4.69
N ASN A 64 -14.13 -13.39 -3.65
CA ASN A 64 -14.57 -14.01 -2.39
C ASN A 64 -13.45 -14.64 -1.54
N LEU A 65 -12.18 -14.53 -1.93
CA LEU A 65 -11.03 -14.99 -1.15
C LEU A 65 -10.29 -13.82 -0.48
N ILE A 66 -10.29 -12.65 -1.11
CA ILE A 66 -9.72 -11.41 -0.58
C ILE A 66 -10.82 -10.42 -0.25
N THR A 67 -10.54 -9.53 0.70
CA THR A 67 -11.42 -8.44 1.12
C THR A 67 -10.78 -7.07 0.93
N CYS A 68 -9.46 -7.02 0.71
CA CYS A 68 -8.72 -5.79 0.51
C CYS A 68 -7.65 -5.91 -0.58
N VAL A 69 -7.31 -4.79 -1.21
CA VAL A 69 -6.10 -4.65 -2.02
C VAL A 69 -5.17 -3.66 -1.33
N LEU A 70 -3.93 -4.10 -1.10
CA LEU A 70 -2.88 -3.34 -0.41
C LEU A 70 -1.82 -2.88 -1.42
N PHE A 71 -1.58 -1.58 -1.49
CA PHE A 71 -0.57 -0.97 -2.34
C PHE A 71 0.61 -0.48 -1.46
N MET A 72 1.81 -1.05 -1.63
CA MET A 72 2.99 -0.76 -0.78
C MET A 72 4.15 -0.13 -1.57
N GLY A 73 4.77 0.93 -1.04
CA GLY A 73 6.00 1.55 -1.57
C GLY A 73 5.95 2.17 -2.98
N GLY A 74 7.10 2.55 -3.53
CA GLY A 74 7.19 3.18 -4.87
C GLY A 74 6.65 4.61 -4.94
N GLU A 75 6.45 5.22 -3.76
CA GLU A 75 5.93 6.55 -3.40
C GLU A 75 5.27 7.34 -4.52
N TRP A 76 4.28 6.65 -5.08
CA TRP A 76 2.98 7.14 -5.54
C TRP A 76 3.02 8.22 -6.59
N GLN A 77 2.92 7.74 -7.83
CA GLN A 77 2.43 8.50 -8.96
C GLN A 77 0.90 8.43 -8.93
N SER A 78 0.26 9.39 -8.26
CA SER A 78 -1.19 9.39 -7.98
C SER A 78 -2.04 9.15 -9.22
N GLU A 79 -1.72 9.82 -10.33
CA GLU A 79 -2.38 9.65 -11.64
C GLU A 79 -2.43 8.19 -12.11
N GLN A 80 -1.39 7.40 -11.83
CA GLN A 80 -1.29 6.01 -12.27
C GLN A 80 -1.92 5.04 -11.27
N LEU A 81 -1.96 5.40 -9.98
CA LEU A 81 -2.55 4.56 -8.94
C LEU A 81 -4.08 4.66 -8.92
N LEU A 82 -4.64 5.85 -9.19
CA LEU A 82 -6.07 6.13 -9.17
C LEU A 82 -6.93 5.11 -9.94
N PRO A 83 -6.57 4.70 -11.18
CA PRO A 83 -7.31 3.66 -11.88
C PRO A 83 -7.41 2.35 -11.08
N TYR A 84 -6.32 1.90 -10.45
CA TYR A 84 -6.32 0.63 -9.70
C TYR A 84 -7.13 0.71 -8.41
N LEU A 85 -7.12 1.85 -7.73
CA LEU A 85 -7.98 2.08 -6.57
C LEU A 85 -9.46 2.00 -6.94
N ARG A 86 -9.86 2.65 -8.06
CA ARG A 86 -11.23 2.57 -8.58
C ARG A 86 -11.61 1.14 -8.96
N LEU A 87 -10.72 0.42 -9.63
CA LEU A 87 -10.94 -0.98 -10.00
C LEU A 87 -11.16 -1.89 -8.79
N ALA A 88 -10.41 -1.68 -7.70
CA ALA A 88 -10.60 -2.43 -6.46
C ALA A 88 -11.96 -2.11 -5.81
N GLN A 89 -12.34 -0.84 -5.77
CA GLN A 89 -13.66 -0.43 -5.25
C GLN A 89 -14.82 -0.94 -6.10
N GLU A 90 -14.70 -0.91 -7.44
CA GLU A 90 -15.67 -1.52 -8.37
C GLU A 90 -15.87 -3.02 -8.10
N ALA A 91 -14.80 -3.71 -7.66
CA ALA A 91 -14.85 -5.11 -7.24
C ALA A 91 -15.34 -5.30 -5.80
N ASN A 92 -15.81 -4.23 -5.15
CA ASN A 92 -16.29 -4.22 -3.75
C ASN A 92 -15.22 -4.66 -2.74
N LEU A 93 -13.96 -4.33 -3.01
CA LEU A 93 -12.82 -4.57 -2.13
C LEU A 93 -12.39 -3.27 -1.44
N LYS A 94 -11.95 -3.37 -0.19
CA LYS A 94 -11.33 -2.27 0.52
C LYS A 94 -9.96 -1.96 -0.08
N THR A 95 -9.49 -0.73 0.10
CA THR A 95 -8.18 -0.31 -0.41
C THR A 95 -7.29 0.21 0.71
N CYS A 96 -6.03 -0.23 0.71
CA CYS A 96 -5.02 0.22 1.66
C CYS A 96 -3.78 0.74 0.94
N LEU A 97 -3.23 1.87 1.43
CA LEU A 97 -1.97 2.43 0.95
C LEU A 97 -0.90 2.40 2.05
N TYR A 98 0.28 1.88 1.73
CA TYR A 98 1.44 1.79 2.62
C TYR A 98 2.58 2.70 2.16
N THR A 99 2.54 3.96 2.60
CA THR A 99 3.52 4.98 2.21
C THR A 99 4.60 5.20 3.28
N GLY A 100 5.79 5.63 2.81
CA GLY A 100 6.84 6.17 3.67
C GLY A 100 6.78 7.70 3.84
N LEU A 101 5.81 8.35 3.20
CA LEU A 101 5.54 9.77 3.35
C LEU A 101 4.80 10.07 4.66
N GLU A 102 4.94 11.28 5.17
CA GLU A 102 4.05 11.78 6.22
C GLU A 102 2.64 12.00 5.68
N LYS A 103 1.64 12.06 6.55
CA LYS A 103 0.22 12.13 6.15
C LYS A 103 -0.07 13.36 5.27
N GLU A 104 0.55 14.49 5.60
CA GLU A 104 0.38 15.77 4.92
C GLU A 104 0.99 15.78 3.52
N GLU A 105 1.93 14.87 3.25
CA GLU A 105 2.61 14.73 1.97
C GLU A 105 1.89 13.74 1.01
N VAL A 106 0.89 13.00 1.51
CA VAL A 106 0.13 12.06 0.70
C VAL A 106 -0.73 12.82 -0.31
N PRO A 107 -0.67 12.49 -1.62
CA PRO A 107 -1.51 13.13 -2.63
C PRO A 107 -3.00 13.06 -2.26
N THR A 108 -3.61 14.23 -2.09
CA THR A 108 -4.97 14.37 -1.54
C THR A 108 -6.04 13.72 -2.42
N GLU A 109 -5.79 13.62 -3.72
CA GLU A 109 -6.65 12.96 -4.70
C GLU A 109 -6.79 11.45 -4.48
N LEU A 110 -5.84 10.81 -3.78
CA LEU A 110 -5.91 9.38 -3.45
C LEU A 110 -6.81 9.11 -2.26
N LEU A 111 -6.89 10.04 -1.30
CA LEU A 111 -7.54 9.85 0.00
C LEU A 111 -9.02 9.41 -0.08
N PRO A 112 -9.85 9.91 -1.01
CA PRO A 112 -11.24 9.46 -1.14
C PRO A 112 -11.39 8.00 -1.57
N TYR A 113 -10.31 7.40 -2.10
CA TYR A 113 -10.31 6.03 -2.60
C TYR A 113 -9.59 5.06 -1.67
N LEU A 114 -9.34 5.44 -0.42
CA LEU A 114 -8.65 4.62 0.58
C LEU A 114 -9.56 4.36 1.78
N ASP A 115 -9.63 3.10 2.22
CA ASP A 115 -10.20 2.73 3.52
C ASP A 115 -9.14 2.83 4.62
N TYR A 116 -7.90 2.44 4.29
CA TYR A 116 -6.78 2.39 5.23
C TYR A 116 -5.55 3.09 4.67
N LEU A 117 -4.82 3.78 5.54
CA LEU A 117 -3.61 4.50 5.18
C LEU A 117 -2.53 4.28 6.24
N LYS A 118 -1.39 3.72 5.81
CA LYS A 118 -0.18 3.62 6.62
C LYS A 118 0.80 4.68 6.16
N VAL A 119 1.23 5.54 7.07
CA VAL A 119 2.15 6.66 6.84
C VAL A 119 3.37 6.60 7.76
N GLY A 120 4.37 7.42 7.45
CA GLY A 120 5.60 7.59 8.20
C GLY A 120 6.76 6.80 7.59
N PRO A 121 7.95 7.43 7.46
CA PRO A 121 9.13 6.76 6.91
C PRO A 121 9.59 5.64 7.83
N TRP A 122 10.36 4.70 7.27
CA TRP A 122 11.03 3.69 8.10
C TRP A 122 12.19 4.31 8.88
N ILE A 123 12.17 4.15 10.20
CA ILE A 123 13.24 4.53 11.11
C ILE A 123 13.59 3.29 11.94
N ALA A 124 14.79 2.74 11.73
CA ALA A 124 15.19 1.45 12.29
C ALA A 124 15.13 1.42 13.82
N GLU A 125 15.45 2.55 14.47
CA GLU A 125 15.45 2.71 15.92
C GLU A 125 14.04 2.71 16.53
N LEU A 126 13.00 3.04 15.74
CA LEU A 126 11.61 3.11 16.19
C LEU A 126 10.78 1.88 15.80
N GLY A 127 11.27 1.07 14.86
CA GLY A 127 10.62 -0.17 14.43
C GLY A 127 9.33 0.02 13.62
N GLY A 128 8.63 -1.10 13.37
CA GLY A 128 7.40 -1.16 12.59
C GLY A 128 6.13 -0.94 13.42
N LEU A 129 4.97 -1.21 12.84
CA LEU A 129 3.67 -1.03 13.51
C LEU A 129 3.47 -1.93 14.73
N ASP A 130 4.20 -3.04 14.81
CA ASP A 130 4.29 -3.95 15.95
C ASP A 130 5.03 -3.35 17.16
N ASN A 131 5.77 -2.25 16.95
CA ASN A 131 6.43 -1.52 18.01
C ASN A 131 5.57 -0.33 18.49
N PRO A 132 5.16 -0.26 19.78
CA PRO A 132 4.36 0.85 20.28
C PRO A 132 5.05 2.22 20.20
N ASN A 133 6.39 2.25 20.07
CA ASN A 133 7.18 3.48 19.96
C ASN A 133 7.43 3.92 18.51
N THR A 134 6.86 3.23 17.51
CA THR A 134 7.05 3.57 16.11
C THR A 134 6.60 5.00 15.78
N ASN A 135 7.24 5.64 14.80
CA ASN A 135 6.73 6.86 14.18
C ASN A 135 5.60 6.60 13.18
N GLN A 136 5.44 5.35 12.73
CA GLN A 136 4.48 5.00 11.69
C GLN A 136 3.05 4.99 12.23
N ARG A 137 2.07 5.36 11.40
CA ARG A 137 0.66 5.38 11.79
C ARG A 137 -0.14 4.60 10.78
N PHE A 138 -0.88 3.59 11.25
CA PHE A 138 -1.92 2.91 10.49
C PHE A 138 -3.26 3.58 10.83
N ILE A 139 -3.93 4.13 9.83
CA ILE A 139 -5.08 5.03 9.99
C ILE A 139 -6.27 4.44 9.25
N ASP A 140 -7.44 4.38 9.89
CA ASP A 140 -8.71 4.23 9.17
C ASP A 140 -9.06 5.59 8.56
N GLN A 141 -9.03 5.67 7.23
CA GLN A 141 -9.17 6.93 6.50
C GLN A 141 -10.58 7.53 6.62
N ARG A 142 -11.60 6.71 6.91
CA ARG A 142 -13.00 7.15 7.01
C ARG A 142 -13.27 7.82 8.35
N THR A 143 -12.64 7.32 9.41
CA THR A 143 -12.83 7.81 10.79
C THR A 143 -11.71 8.73 11.26
N GLY A 144 -10.54 8.65 10.63
CA GLY A 144 -9.31 9.30 11.08
C GLY A 144 -8.64 8.62 12.28
N ALA A 145 -9.18 7.50 12.76
CA ALA A 145 -8.65 6.80 13.94
C ALA A 145 -7.29 6.15 13.63
N VAL A 146 -6.35 6.27 14.57
CA VAL A 146 -5.07 5.54 14.53
C VAL A 146 -5.28 4.15 15.13
N LEU A 147 -4.99 3.13 14.34
CA LEU A 147 -5.26 1.72 14.61
C LEU A 147 -3.99 0.89 14.90
N ASN A 148 -2.87 1.52 15.27
CA ASN A 148 -1.62 0.81 15.59
C ASN A 148 -1.80 -0.28 16.67
N HIS A 149 -2.76 -0.13 17.57
CA HIS A 149 -3.07 -1.11 18.62
C HIS A 149 -3.54 -2.48 18.09
N LEU A 150 -3.80 -2.61 16.80
CA LEU A 150 -4.15 -3.89 16.17
C LEU A 150 -2.92 -4.72 15.78
N PHE A 151 -1.70 -4.21 15.96
CA PHE A 151 -0.45 -4.86 15.54
C PHE A 151 0.37 -5.45 16.70
N TYR A 152 -0.07 -5.28 17.96
CA TYR A 152 0.63 -5.75 19.15
C TYR A 152 -0.31 -6.37 20.19
#